data_AF-A0A328EP30-F1
#
_entry.id   AF-A0A328EP30-F1
#
_cell.length_a   1.000
_cell.length_b   1.000
_cell.length_c   1.000
_cell.angle_alpha   90.00
_cell.angle_beta   90.00
_cell.angle_gamma   90.00
#
_symmetry.space_group_name_H-M   'P 1'
#
loop_
_entity.id
_entity.type
_entity.pdbx_description
1 polymer ?
#
loop_
_entity_poly.entity_id
_entity_poly.type
_entity_poly.pdbx_seq_one_letter_code
_entity_poly.pdbx_strand_id
1 'polypeptide(L)' 'MGKYASWNDLEKNVPVAYQEKATPEAFRTGMNGIAPSGLKVKEGRVNHYRDGVDGKGPVMVSGYKRAMFE' A
#
# COMPACT_ATOMS: atom_id res chain seq x y z
N MET A 1 -16.67 6.23 14.99
CA MET A 1 -16.39 7.35 14.08
C MET A 1 -15.66 6.79 12.87
N GLY A 2 -16.11 7.06 11.65
CA GLY A 2 -15.37 6.67 10.45
C GLY A 2 -13.96 7.26 10.47
N LYS A 3 -12.97 6.53 9.95
CA LYS A 3 -11.56 6.98 9.93
C LYS A 3 -11.37 8.32 9.22
N TYR A 4 -12.28 8.67 8.31
CA TYR A 4 -12.33 9.93 7.57
C TYR A 4 -13.66 10.62 7.82
N ALA A 5 -13.64 11.95 7.97
CA ALA A 5 -14.82 12.75 8.30
C ALA A 5 -15.68 13.13 7.08
N SER A 6 -15.14 13.00 5.86
CA SER A 6 -15.82 13.28 4.59
C SER A 6 -15.13 12.58 3.41
N TRP A 7 -15.75 12.63 2.22
CA TRP A 7 -15.10 12.17 0.99
C TRP A 7 -13.82 12.95 0.69
N ASN A 8 -13.86 14.29 0.79
CA ASN A 8 -12.68 15.13 0.56
C ASN A 8 -11.53 14.78 1.51
N ASP A 9 -11.87 14.44 2.76
CA ASP A 9 -10.90 14.01 3.77
C ASP A 9 -10.31 12.63 3.42
N LEU A 10 -11.11 11.71 2.91
CA LEU A 10 -10.64 10.42 2.41
C LEU A 10 -9.72 10.60 1.19
N GLU A 11 -10.16 11.36 0.19
CA GLU A 11 -9.46 11.56 -1.07
C GLU A 11 -8.07 12.19 -0.87
N LYS A 12 -7.97 13.13 0.08
CA LYS A 12 -6.70 13.77 0.45
C LYS A 12 -5.76 12.84 1.21
N ASN A 13 -6.27 12.08 2.19
CA ASN A 13 -5.41 11.39 3.16
C ASN A 13 -5.11 9.93 2.82
N VAL A 14 -5.97 9.25 2.07
CA VAL A 14 -5.78 7.84 1.71
C VAL A 14 -4.51 7.62 0.86
N PRO A 15 -4.23 8.39 -0.20
CA PRO A 15 -3.02 8.18 -1.00
C PRO A 15 -1.74 8.34 -0.18
N VAL A 16 -1.70 9.31 0.72
CA VAL A 16 -0.57 9.55 1.65
C VAL A 16 -0.41 8.35 2.58
N ALA A 17 -1.48 7.94 3.26
CA ALA A 17 -1.45 6.80 4.17
C ALA A 17 -1.11 5.48 3.46
N TYR A 18 -1.47 5.35 2.18
CA TYR A 18 -1.06 4.20 1.36
C TYR A 18 0.46 4.23 1.14
N GLN A 19 1.01 5.35 0.70
CA GLN A 19 2.45 5.50 0.43
C GLN A 19 3.31 5.30 1.68
N GLU A 20 2.87 5.79 2.84
CA GLU A 20 3.58 5.61 4.12
C GLU A 20 3.64 4.15 4.59
N LYS A 21 2.69 3.31 4.18
CA LYS A 21 2.54 1.94 4.68
C LYS A 21 2.92 0.87 3.68
N ALA A 22 2.69 1.11 2.39
CA ALA A 22 3.05 0.21 1.31
C ALA A 22 4.54 0.39 0.97
N THR A 23 5.42 0.12 1.92
CA THR A 23 6.87 0.31 1.76
C THR A 23 7.60 -1.01 1.52
N PRO A 24 8.74 -0.98 0.80
CA PRO A 24 9.57 -2.16 0.60
C PRO A 24 10.05 -2.77 1.92
N GLU A 25 10.31 -1.94 2.94
CA GLU A 25 10.74 -2.35 4.27
C GLU A 25 9.63 -3.05 5.05
N ALA A 26 8.39 -2.56 4.97
CA ALA A 26 7.24 -3.22 5.57
C ALA A 26 7.02 -4.60 4.93
N PHE A 27 7.11 -4.68 3.60
CA PHE A 27 7.06 -5.94 2.87
C PHE A 27 8.21 -6.89 3.26
N ARG A 28 9.44 -6.40 3.31
CA ARG A 28 10.63 -7.18 3.71
C ARG A 28 10.45 -7.77 5.10
N THR A 29 9.99 -6.94 6.05
CA THR A 29 9.77 -7.36 7.44
C THR A 29 8.70 -8.44 7.54
N GLY A 30 7.54 -8.22 6.92
CA GLY A 30 6.45 -9.20 6.92
C GLY A 30 6.86 -10.53 6.29
N MET A 31 7.51 -10.49 5.12
CA MET A 31 7.96 -11.69 4.43
C MET A 31 9.04 -12.46 5.20
N ASN A 32 9.96 -11.76 5.86
CA ASN A 32 10.98 -12.40 6.68
C ASN A 32 10.42 -13.01 7.97
N GLY A 33 9.32 -12.47 8.50
CA GLY A 33 8.62 -13.03 9.67
C GLY A 33 7.98 -14.39 9.40
N ILE A 34 7.67 -14.70 8.13
CA ILE A 34 7.06 -15.97 7.70
C ILE A 34 8.01 -16.85 6.87
N ALA A 35 9.26 -16.43 6.70
CA ALA A 35 10.25 -17.19 5.95
C ALA A 35 10.67 -18.46 6.72
N PRO A 36 10.95 -19.58 6.03
CA PRO A 36 11.56 -20.75 6.68
C PRO A 36 12.88 -20.39 7.38
N SER A 37 13.23 -21.13 8.43
CA SER A 37 14.45 -20.91 9.20
C SER A 37 15.70 -20.86 8.31
N GLY A 38 16.54 -19.84 8.53
CA GLY A 38 17.76 -19.61 7.75
C GLY A 38 17.54 -18.98 6.37
N LEU A 39 16.28 -18.77 5.94
CA LEU A 39 15.97 -18.11 4.68
C LEU A 39 15.48 -16.67 4.90
N LYS A 40 15.64 -15.84 3.86
CA LYS A 40 15.15 -14.46 3.79
C LYS A 40 14.47 -14.23 2.45
N VAL A 41 13.59 -13.23 2.40
CA VAL A 41 12.99 -12.78 1.15
C VAL A 41 14.10 -12.30 0.19
N LYS A 42 13.97 -12.66 -1.09
CA LYS A 42 14.91 -12.22 -2.13
C LYS A 42 14.71 -10.72 -2.39
N GLU A 43 15.81 -9.96 -2.51
CA GLU A 43 15.76 -8.52 -2.81
C GLU A 43 15.01 -8.21 -4.12
N GLY A 44 15.09 -9.09 -5.12
CA GLY A 44 14.28 -8.95 -6.34
C GLY A 44 12.77 -8.87 -6.07
N ARG A 45 12.25 -9.61 -5.08
CA ARG A 45 10.83 -9.54 -4.69
C ARG A 45 10.51 -8.22 -3.97
N VAL A 46 11.44 -7.70 -3.19
CA VAL A 46 11.30 -6.41 -2.50
C VAL A 46 11.26 -5.26 -3.51
N ASN A 47 12.14 -5.30 -4.52
CA ASN A 47 12.15 -4.35 -5.63
C ASN A 47 10.86 -4.41 -6.46
N HIS A 48 10.42 -5.61 -6.84
CA HIS A 48 9.15 -5.76 -7.56
C HIS A 48 7.95 -5.25 -6.75
N TYR A 49 7.96 -5.41 -5.43
CA TYR A 49 6.92 -4.84 -4.58
C TYR A 49 6.95 -3.31 -4.63
N ARG A 50 8.12 -2.67 -4.46
CA ARG A 50 8.29 -1.21 -4.59
C ARG A 50 7.68 -0.70 -5.88
N ASP A 51 8.11 -1.26 -7.01
CA ASP A 51 7.69 -0.81 -8.33
C ASP A 51 6.18 -1.10 -8.55
N GLY A 52 5.67 -2.15 -7.89
CA GLY A 52 4.27 -2.53 -7.93
C GLY A 52 3.34 -1.69 -7.07
N VAL A 53 3.82 -0.87 -6.14
CA VAL A 53 3.01 -0.01 -5.25
C VAL A 53 3.25 1.48 -5.46
N ASP A 54 4.36 1.85 -6.10
CA ASP A 54 4.68 3.23 -6.41
C ASP A 54 3.59 3.91 -7.26
N GLY A 55 3.22 5.13 -6.89
CA GLY A 55 2.17 5.91 -7.55
C GLY A 55 0.75 5.32 -7.50
N LYS A 56 0.51 4.17 -6.84
CA LYS A 56 -0.81 3.51 -6.85
C LYS A 56 -1.84 4.07 -5.87
N GLY A 57 -1.41 4.85 -4.89
CA GLY A 57 -2.31 5.49 -3.90
C GLY A 57 -3.44 6.29 -4.57
N PRO A 58 -3.14 7.26 -5.46
CA PRO A 58 -4.16 8.01 -6.18
C PRO A 58 -5.04 7.15 -7.09
N VAL A 59 -4.46 6.15 -7.77
CA VAL A 59 -5.18 5.23 -8.67
C VAL A 59 -6.20 4.40 -7.90
N MET A 60 -5.86 3.97 -6.69
CA MET A 60 -6.76 3.21 -5.84
C MET A 60 -7.99 4.06 -5.44
N VAL A 61 -7.77 5.32 -5.04
CA VAL A 61 -8.87 6.21 -4.65
C VAL A 61 -9.78 6.54 -5.83
N SER A 62 -9.22 6.84 -7.00
CA SER A 62 -10.02 7.13 -8.18
C SER A 62 -10.82 5.92 -8.66
N GLY A 63 -10.21 4.73 -8.65
CA GLY A 63 -10.89 3.47 -8.95
C GLY A 63 -12.04 3.18 -7.98
N TYR A 64 -11.82 3.41 -6.68
CA TYR A 64 -12.86 3.26 -5.66
C TYR A 64 -14.03 4.23 -5.88
N LYS A 65 -13.74 5.50 -6.17
CA LYS A 65 -14.77 6.52 -6.46
C LYS A 65 -15.67 6.06 -7.60
N ARG A 66 -15.07 5.66 -8.71
CA ARG A 66 -15.78 5.20 -9.91
C ARG A 66 -16.63 3.97 -9.61
N ALA A 67 -16.07 2.95 -8.95
CA ALA A 67 -16.80 1.71 -8.68
C ALA A 67 -18.01 1.89 -7.76
N MET A 68 -18.01 2.91 -6.89
CA MET A 68 -19.02 3.09 -5.86
C MET A 68 -20.05 4.18 -6.18
N PHE A 69 -19.70 5.16 -7.03
CA PHE A 69 -20.49 6.39 -7.21
C PHE A 69 -20.67 6.83 -8.68
N GLU A 70 -20.14 6.09 -9.65
CA GLU A 70 -20.32 6.33 -11.10
C GLU A 70 -20.87 5.08 -11.80
#